data_AF-A0A7J4IGT5-F1
#
_entry.id   AF-A0A7J4IGT5-F1
#
_cell.length_a   1.000
_cell.length_b   1.000
_cell.length_c   1.000
_cell.angle_alpha   90.00
_cell.angle_beta   90.00
_cell.angle_gamma   90.00
#
_symmetry.space_group_name_H-M   'P 1'
#
loop_
_entity.id
_entity.type
_entity.pdbx_description
1 polymer ?
#
loop_
_entity_poly.entity_id
_entity_poly.type
_entity_poly.pdbx_seq_one_letter_code
_entity_poly.pdbx_strand_id
1 'polypeptide(L)'
;MRDHRSIGAAPRGRATNAGMIEVAIGLLILLLVVAVPVIAAKPAPAPVTLNPKTIPMWVNQLNGPPPVYVPVPSSGGGDTYEVNASEFTEQILPPGMPQTTVWGYGGLAKDAVSGAPLGFIRNSPGPSFMVTRNTTTRVN
;
A
#
# COMPACT_ATOMS: atom_id res chain seq x y z
N MET A 1 -67.93 -38.61 -54.59
CA MET A 1 -67.89 -38.39 -53.14
C MET A 1 -66.43 -38.13 -52.78
N ARG A 2 -66.20 -36.97 -52.16
CA ARG A 2 -64.98 -36.18 -51.92
C ARG A 2 -63.59 -36.85 -51.88
N ASP A 3 -62.65 -36.05 -52.39
CA ASP A 3 -61.18 -36.12 -52.38
C ASP A 3 -60.52 -36.47 -51.05
N HIS A 4 -59.42 -37.21 -51.17
CA HIS A 4 -58.37 -37.33 -50.16
C HIS A 4 -57.14 -36.49 -50.56
N ARG A 5 -56.98 -35.38 -49.84
CA ARG A 5 -55.74 -34.84 -49.27
C ARG A 5 -54.48 -34.80 -50.15
N SER A 6 -53.95 -33.58 -50.31
CA SER A 6 -52.52 -33.35 -50.16
C SER A 6 -52.29 -32.14 -49.25
N ILE A 7 -51.63 -32.40 -48.13
CA ILE A 7 -51.38 -31.47 -47.03
C ILE A 7 -50.10 -30.69 -47.36
N GLY A 8 -50.19 -29.36 -47.29
CA GLY A 8 -49.05 -28.46 -47.49
C GLY A 8 -47.98 -28.59 -46.40
N ALA A 9 -46.73 -28.49 -46.80
CA ALA A 9 -45.60 -28.25 -45.90
C ALA A 9 -45.25 -26.76 -45.94
N ALA A 10 -45.47 -26.06 -44.82
CA ALA A 10 -45.02 -24.68 -44.64
C ALA A 10 -43.51 -24.64 -44.33
N PRO A 11 -42.76 -23.63 -44.82
CA PRO A 11 -41.32 -23.53 -44.60
C PRO A 11 -41.03 -23.12 -43.15
N ARG A 12 -40.11 -23.86 -42.50
CA ARG A 12 -39.61 -23.55 -41.15
C ARG A 12 -38.72 -22.31 -41.20
N GLY A 13 -39.18 -21.22 -40.59
CA GLY A 13 -38.36 -20.03 -40.34
C GLY A 13 -37.18 -20.35 -39.42
N ARG A 14 -35.97 -20.07 -39.88
CA ARG A 14 -34.71 -20.22 -39.13
C ARG A 14 -34.57 -19.01 -38.19
N ALA A 15 -34.89 -19.20 -36.90
CA ALA A 15 -34.55 -18.21 -35.88
C ALA A 15 -33.02 -18.06 -35.81
N THR A 16 -32.52 -16.83 -35.91
CA THR A 16 -31.09 -16.51 -35.89
C THR A 16 -30.64 -16.23 -34.44
N ASN A 17 -29.59 -16.93 -34.00
CA ASN A 17 -29.08 -16.93 -32.61
C ASN A 17 -28.41 -15.61 -32.16
N ALA A 18 -28.52 -14.53 -32.93
CA ALA A 18 -27.80 -13.27 -32.71
C ALA A 18 -28.23 -12.55 -31.43
N GLY A 19 -29.55 -12.50 -31.15
CA GLY A 19 -30.08 -11.80 -29.95
C GLY A 19 -29.71 -12.47 -28.63
N MET A 20 -29.46 -13.78 -28.61
CA MET A 20 -29.03 -14.48 -27.40
C MET A 20 -27.59 -14.15 -26.99
N ILE A 21 -26.72 -13.84 -27.96
CA ILE A 21 -25.33 -13.50 -27.71
C ILE A 21 -25.23 -12.11 -27.07
N GLU A 22 -26.02 -11.15 -27.54
CA GLU A 22 -26.04 -9.79 -26.97
C GLU A 22 -26.55 -9.77 -25.53
N VAL A 23 -27.59 -10.56 -25.24
CA VAL A 23 -28.10 -10.72 -23.86
C VAL A 23 -27.06 -11.39 -22.96
N ALA A 24 -26.35 -12.40 -23.46
CA ALA A 24 -25.30 -13.08 -22.71
C ALA A 24 -24.10 -12.16 -22.41
N ILE A 25 -23.69 -11.34 -23.38
CA ILE A 25 -22.63 -10.33 -23.19
C ILE A 25 -23.07 -9.27 -22.19
N GLY A 26 -24.30 -8.76 -22.31
CA GLY A 26 -24.86 -7.80 -21.36
C GLY A 26 -24.92 -8.35 -19.93
N LEU A 27 -25.36 -9.60 -19.76
CA LEU A 27 -25.35 -10.30 -18.47
C LEU A 27 -23.94 -10.48 -17.93
N LEU A 28 -22.96 -10.86 -18.76
CA LEU A 28 -21.58 -11.04 -18.33
C LEU A 28 -20.94 -9.72 -17.89
N ILE A 29 -21.18 -8.62 -18.61
CA ILE A 29 -20.69 -7.29 -18.23
C ILE A 29 -21.33 -6.85 -16.92
N LEU A 30 -22.64 -7.05 -16.75
CA LEU A 30 -23.32 -6.76 -15.48
C LEU A 30 -22.73 -7.59 -14.33
N LEU A 31 -22.46 -8.87 -14.56
CA LEU A 31 -21.87 -9.76 -13.56
C LEU A 31 -20.44 -9.32 -13.20
N LEU A 32 -19.65 -8.86 -14.17
CA LEU A 32 -18.29 -8.34 -13.96
C LEU A 32 -18.30 -7.00 -13.20
N VAL A 33 -19.28 -6.13 -13.44
CA VAL A 33 -19.42 -4.85 -12.71
C VAL A 33 -19.87 -5.08 -11.26
N VAL A 34 -20.73 -6.07 -11.01
CA VAL A 34 -21.17 -6.43 -9.64
C VAL A 34 -20.09 -7.21 -8.87
N ALA A 35 -19.23 -7.96 -9.57
CA ALA A 35 -18.20 -8.79 -8.96
C ALA A 35 -16.90 -8.04 -8.62
N VAL A 36 -16.80 -6.73 -8.85
CA VAL A 36 -15.63 -5.96 -8.39
C VAL A 36 -15.68 -5.90 -6.86
N PRO A 37 -14.75 -6.54 -6.13
CA PRO A 37 -14.70 -6.39 -4.70
C PRO A 37 -14.37 -4.92 -4.40
N VAL A 38 -15.28 -4.21 -3.75
CA VAL A 38 -14.96 -2.94 -3.11
C VAL A 38 -13.90 -3.27 -2.06
N ILE A 39 -12.64 -2.95 -2.35
CA ILE A 39 -11.55 -3.04 -1.37
C ILE A 39 -11.78 -1.91 -0.37
N ALA A 40 -12.65 -2.16 0.61
CA ALA A 40 -12.77 -1.30 1.76
C ALA A 40 -11.48 -1.43 2.58
N ALA A 41 -10.77 -0.31 2.76
CA ALA A 41 -9.68 -0.26 3.73
C ALA A 41 -10.22 -0.72 5.09
N LYS A 42 -9.52 -1.67 5.74
CA LYS A 42 -9.87 -2.13 7.09
C LYS A 42 -10.08 -0.88 7.97
N PRO A 43 -11.25 -0.71 8.62
CA PRO A 43 -11.47 0.41 9.52
C PRO A 43 -10.32 0.46 10.53
N ALA A 44 -9.71 1.63 10.70
CA ALA A 44 -8.72 1.83 11.74
C ALA A 44 -9.32 1.36 13.08
N PRO A 45 -8.58 0.61 13.92
CA PRO A 45 -9.06 0.26 15.25
C PRO A 45 -9.56 1.52 15.95
N ALA A 46 -10.73 1.43 16.60
CA ALA A 46 -11.25 2.55 17.37
C ALA A 46 -10.17 3.03 18.36
N PRO A 47 -9.97 4.35 18.54
CA PRO A 47 -8.98 4.85 19.47
C PRO A 47 -9.22 4.26 20.86
N VAL A 48 -8.29 3.45 21.35
CA VAL A 48 -8.31 3.03 22.76
C VAL A 48 -7.84 4.23 23.56
N THR A 49 -8.77 4.92 24.24
CA THR A 49 -8.41 6.02 25.14
C THR A 49 -7.67 5.43 26.35
N LEU A 50 -6.37 5.70 26.43
CA LEU A 50 -5.54 5.25 27.55
C LEU A 50 -5.66 6.21 28.74
N ASN A 51 -5.60 5.68 29.96
CA ASN A 51 -5.46 6.51 31.16
C ASN A 51 -4.01 7.01 31.25
N PRO A 52 -3.75 8.33 31.19
CA PRO A 52 -2.37 8.84 31.19
C PRO A 52 -1.62 8.54 32.50
N LYS A 53 -2.33 8.32 33.62
CA LYS A 53 -1.71 8.01 34.92
C LYS A 53 -1.17 6.59 35.02
N THR A 54 -1.55 5.70 34.09
CA THR A 54 -1.09 4.31 34.09
C THR A 54 0.10 4.08 33.15
N ILE A 55 0.54 5.10 32.41
CA ILE A 55 1.69 5.01 31.51
C ILE A 55 2.97 5.15 32.34
N PRO A 56 3.84 4.13 32.40
CA PRO A 56 5.10 4.21 33.13
C PRO A 56 6.00 5.29 32.53
N MET A 57 6.57 6.13 33.39
CA MET A 57 7.54 7.15 32.98
C MET A 57 8.97 6.62 33.16
N TRP A 58 9.89 7.08 32.31
CA TRP A 58 11.35 6.85 32.45
C TRP A 58 11.82 5.39 32.34
N VAL A 59 11.00 4.51 31.76
CA VAL A 59 11.36 3.09 31.61
C VAL A 59 12.08 2.78 30.29
N ASN A 60 11.87 3.58 29.24
CA ASN A 60 12.55 3.41 27.96
C ASN A 60 13.98 3.95 28.03
N GLN A 61 14.94 3.16 27.53
CA GLN A 61 16.33 3.59 27.40
C GLN A 61 16.56 4.22 26.02
N LEU A 62 17.54 5.13 25.94
CA LEU A 62 18.06 5.62 24.67
C LEU A 62 19.26 4.76 24.28
N ASN A 63 19.06 3.88 23.31
CA ASN A 63 20.00 2.80 23.00
C ASN A 63 21.18 3.26 22.13
N GLY A 64 21.19 4.51 21.68
CA GLY A 64 22.25 5.06 20.84
C GLY A 64 21.80 6.28 20.04
N PRO A 65 22.71 6.85 19.24
CA PRO A 65 22.36 7.86 18.25
C PRO A 65 21.37 7.30 17.21
N PRO A 66 20.59 8.17 16.55
CA PRO A 66 19.76 7.75 15.44
C PRO A 66 20.63 7.22 14.28
N PRO A 67 20.09 6.31 13.45
CA PRO A 67 20.73 5.88 12.20
C PRO A 67 21.06 7.04 11.27
N VAL A 68 21.95 6.80 10.30
CA VAL A 68 22.40 7.82 9.33
C VAL A 68 21.99 7.44 7.92
N TYR A 69 21.42 8.37 7.16
CA TYR A 69 21.11 8.16 5.75
C TYR A 69 22.36 7.84 4.91
N VAL A 70 22.20 6.96 3.94
CA VAL A 70 23.23 6.59 2.97
C VAL A 70 22.85 7.17 1.60
N PRO A 71 23.76 7.90 0.91
CA PRO A 71 23.46 8.43 -0.41
C PRO A 71 23.36 7.30 -1.44
N VAL A 72 22.48 7.46 -2.41
CA VAL A 72 22.35 6.60 -3.59
C VAL A 72 23.34 7.05 -4.68
N PRO A 73 23.81 6.12 -5.54
CA PRO A 73 24.67 6.47 -6.66
C PRO A 73 24.03 7.56 -7.54
N SER A 74 24.79 8.64 -7.82
CA SER A 74 24.35 9.73 -8.69
C SER A 74 25.48 10.17 -9.63
N SER A 75 25.14 10.62 -10.84
CA SER A 75 26.11 11.07 -11.85
C SER A 75 26.62 12.50 -11.62
N GLY A 76 26.04 13.24 -10.66
CA GLY A 76 26.22 14.69 -10.50
C GLY A 76 27.34 15.15 -9.58
N GLY A 77 28.21 14.24 -9.09
CA GLY A 77 29.35 14.58 -8.23
C GLY A 77 29.00 15.05 -6.80
N GLY A 78 27.74 14.93 -6.38
CA GLY A 78 27.27 15.24 -5.03
C GLY A 78 26.47 14.09 -4.40
N ASP A 79 26.17 14.23 -3.12
CA ASP A 79 25.42 13.21 -2.37
C ASP A 79 23.93 13.35 -2.70
N THR A 80 23.34 12.30 -3.27
CA THR A 80 21.90 12.22 -3.51
C THR A 80 21.28 11.22 -2.54
N TYR A 81 20.18 11.56 -1.90
CA TYR A 81 19.44 10.70 -0.99
C TYR A 81 18.01 10.53 -1.49
N GLU A 82 17.45 9.35 -1.28
CA GLU A 82 16.03 9.07 -1.51
C GLU A 82 15.33 8.91 -0.17
N VAL A 83 14.35 9.77 0.10
CA VAL A 83 13.59 9.79 1.34
C VAL A 83 12.12 9.56 1.05
N ASN A 84 11.54 8.57 1.74
CA ASN A 84 10.13 8.25 1.64
C ASN A 84 9.38 8.70 2.88
N ALA A 85 8.38 9.56 2.71
CA ALA A 85 7.37 9.81 3.73
C ALA A 85 6.29 8.72 3.65
N SER A 86 6.08 7.98 4.74
CA SER A 86 5.08 6.91 4.80
C SER A 86 4.44 6.78 6.18
N GLU A 87 3.27 6.18 6.20
CA GLU A 87 2.60 5.75 7.41
C GLU A 87 3.10 4.35 7.83
N PHE A 88 3.38 4.16 9.12
CA PHE A 88 3.77 2.87 9.69
C PHE A 88 3.46 2.81 11.19
N THR A 89 3.58 1.63 11.80
CA THR A 89 3.37 1.44 13.25
C THR A 89 4.70 1.46 13.99
N GLU A 90 4.82 2.30 15.01
CA GLU A 90 5.99 2.43 15.87
C GLU A 90 5.62 2.25 17.36
N GLN A 91 6.53 1.66 18.14
CA GLN A 91 6.36 1.51 19.58
C GLN A 91 6.73 2.82 20.30
N ILE A 92 5.81 3.78 20.30
CA ILE A 92 6.00 5.09 20.95
C ILE A 92 5.84 5.00 22.48
N LEU A 93 4.86 4.22 22.95
CA LEU A 93 4.65 3.98 24.38
C LEU A 93 5.59 2.89 24.91
N PRO A 94 5.76 2.75 26.24
CA PRO A 94 6.57 1.67 26.82
C PRO A 94 6.21 0.27 26.28
N PRO A 95 7.21 -0.65 26.22
CA PRO A 95 6.96 -2.03 25.80
C PRO A 95 5.80 -2.67 26.56
N GLY A 96 4.95 -3.41 25.84
CA GLY A 96 3.72 -4.01 26.39
C GLY A 96 2.46 -3.13 26.25
N MET A 97 2.60 -1.88 25.80
CA MET A 97 1.47 -1.04 25.39
C MET A 97 1.24 -1.07 23.88
N PRO A 98 0.03 -0.71 23.39
CA PRO A 98 -0.26 -0.66 21.96
C PRO A 98 0.73 0.21 21.17
N GLN A 99 1.06 -0.24 19.96
CA GLN A 99 1.81 0.58 19.00
C GLN A 99 0.94 1.72 18.47
N THR A 100 1.61 2.78 18.03
CA THR A 100 0.97 3.96 17.45
C THR A 100 1.22 3.97 15.95
N THR A 101 0.17 4.18 15.16
CA THR A 101 0.32 4.52 13.74
C THR A 101 0.83 5.94 13.64
N VAL A 102 1.98 6.11 13.00
CA VAL A 102 2.67 7.39 12.84
C VAL A 102 3.03 7.60 11.37
N TRP A 103 3.20 8.88 11.01
CA TRP A 103 3.90 9.26 9.80
C TRP A 103 5.37 9.54 10.15
N GLY A 104 6.26 9.16 9.24
CA GLY A 104 7.69 9.43 9.40
C GLY A 104 8.44 9.29 8.09
N TYR A 105 9.77 9.44 8.19
CA TYR A 105 10.66 9.42 7.05
C TYR A 105 11.50 8.14 7.06
N GLY A 106 11.71 7.58 5.88
CA GLY A 106 12.53 6.41 5.68
C GLY A 106 13.43 6.51 4.46
N GLY A 107 14.38 5.60 4.36
CA GLY A 107 15.37 5.54 3.28
C GLY A 107 16.49 4.57 3.62
N LEU A 108 17.46 4.43 2.73
CA LEU A 108 18.65 3.62 3.00
C LEU A 108 19.48 4.26 4.12
N ALA A 109 19.85 3.46 5.11
CA ALA A 109 20.59 3.93 6.28
C ALA A 109 21.68 2.95 6.72
N LYS A 110 22.55 3.45 7.59
CA LYS A 110 23.59 2.71 8.30
C LYS A 110 23.57 3.06 9.78
N ASP A 111 24.12 2.16 10.60
CA ASP A 111 24.34 2.41 12.01
C ASP A 111 25.36 3.54 12.20
N ALA A 112 25.06 4.49 13.09
CA ALA A 112 25.87 5.69 13.25
C ALA A 112 27.21 5.42 13.96
N VAL A 113 27.32 4.32 14.71
CA VAL A 113 28.50 4.00 15.52
C VAL A 113 29.43 3.04 14.77
N SER A 114 28.89 1.91 14.33
CA SER A 114 29.61 0.84 13.65
C SER A 114 29.75 1.05 12.14
N GLY A 115 28.90 1.88 11.53
CA GLY A 115 28.83 2.06 10.09
C GLY A 115 28.20 0.87 9.33
N ALA A 116 27.71 -0.15 10.05
CA ALA A 116 27.09 -1.32 9.43
C ALA A 116 25.83 -0.93 8.63
N PRO A 117 25.62 -1.51 7.44
CA PRO A 117 24.43 -1.22 6.65
C PRO A 117 23.17 -1.72 7.36
N LEU A 118 22.14 -0.88 7.45
CA LEU A 118 20.82 -1.24 8.01
C LEU A 118 19.78 -1.49 6.91
N GLY A 119 20.10 -1.17 5.65
CA GLY A 119 19.16 -1.23 4.54
C GLY A 119 18.13 -0.11 4.62
N PHE A 120 16.94 -0.36 4.07
CA PHE A 120 15.83 0.59 4.14
C PHE A 120 15.18 0.53 5.53
N ILE A 121 15.16 1.66 6.23
CA ILE A 121 14.47 1.81 7.51
C ILE A 121 13.55 3.03 7.48
N ARG A 122 12.55 3.06 8.35
CA ARG A 122 11.64 4.20 8.57
C ARG A 122 11.40 4.37 10.07
N ASN A 123 11.40 5.61 10.54
CA ASN A 123 11.25 5.94 11.96
C ASN A 123 10.70 7.35 12.15
N SER A 124 10.15 7.65 13.32
CA SER A 124 9.70 8.98 13.73
C SER A 124 10.36 9.37 15.06
N PRO A 125 11.47 10.15 15.05
CA PRO A 125 12.08 10.85 13.91
C PRO A 125 12.83 9.91 12.96
N GLY A 126 12.98 10.33 11.69
CA GLY A 126 13.72 9.58 10.68
C GLY A 126 15.25 9.57 10.90
N PRO A 127 16.00 8.82 10.08
CA PRO A 127 17.47 8.83 10.11
C PRO A 127 18.06 10.25 9.97
N SER A 128 19.26 10.45 10.51
CA SER A 128 19.98 11.72 10.44
C SER A 128 20.76 11.85 9.13
N PHE A 129 20.88 13.07 8.62
CA PHE A 129 21.83 13.39 7.56
C PHE A 129 23.19 13.75 8.17
N MET A 130 24.26 13.16 7.64
CA MET A 130 25.63 13.54 7.93
C MET A 130 26.34 13.83 6.61
N VAL A 131 26.59 15.11 6.35
CA VAL A 131 27.06 15.61 5.05
C VAL A 131 28.42 16.29 5.20
N THR A 132 29.30 16.09 4.23
CA THR A 132 30.60 16.78 4.18
C THR A 132 30.40 18.25 3.78
N ARG A 133 31.05 19.17 4.51
CA ARG A 133 31.00 20.61 4.19
C ARG A 133 31.41 20.84 2.74
N ASN A 134 30.68 21.71 2.04
CA ASN A 134 30.87 22.07 0.63
C ASN A 134 30.57 20.94 -0.37
N THR A 135 29.99 19.83 0.05
CA THR A 135 29.41 18.82 -0.85
C THR A 135 27.96 19.19 -1.15
N THR A 136 27.64 19.34 -2.44
CA THR A 136 26.24 19.54 -2.87
C THR A 136 25.41 18.33 -2.46
N THR A 137 24.27 18.58 -1.80
CA THR A 137 23.33 17.56 -1.37
C THR A 137 22.02 17.70 -2.10
N ARG A 138 21.48 16.59 -2.57
CA ARG A 138 20.13 16.49 -3.14
C ARG A 138 19.33 15.46 -2.36
N VAL A 139 18.11 15.82 -1.96
CA VAL A 139 17.16 14.91 -1.32
C VAL A 139 15.94 14.83 -2.23
N ASN A 140 15.63 13.62 -2.68
CA ASN A 140 14.44 13.31 -3.49
C ASN A 140 13.36 12.71 -2.61
#